data_AF-N1MK93-F1
#
_entry.id   AF-N1MK93-F1
#
_cell.length_a   1.000
_cell.length_b   1.000
_cell.length_c   1.000
_cell.angle_alpha   90.00
_cell.angle_beta   90.00
_cell.angle_gamma   90.00
#
_symmetry.space_group_name_H-M   'P 1'
#
loop_
_entity.id
_entity.type
_entity.pdbx_description
1 polymer ?
#
loop_
_entity_poly.entity_id
_entity_poly.type
_entity_poly.pdbx_seq_one_letter_code
_entity_poly.pdbx_strand_id
1 'polypeptide(L)'
;MIQRFLCAIALFLLMTPTAQGAPSNRGPLVLAAASMQEAMTAAAEAWARQGHARPVLSFAGSSALARQIRAGAPADLFLSADDDWMRDVEQAGFVVRGTRTNMVGNRLVLVTPNRKPVRLRIGRAMPIARALGNGRLAMANPDSVPAGKYGKAALTSLGVWPSVAGRIARGDNVRAALALVQRGEVPLGIVYATDARVASGVAIVGAFPARSHPPIHYPIARLTSSRHREAEAFRRFLLSSTGRAIFTRYGFTAP
;
A
#
# COMPACT_ATOMS: atom_id res chain seq x y z
N MET A 1 -33.89 -75.51 -18.17
CA MET A 1 -33.89 -75.43 -16.69
C MET A 1 -32.58 -74.78 -16.29
N ILE A 2 -32.39 -73.45 -16.25
CA ILE A 2 -32.94 -72.41 -15.36
C ILE A 2 -32.86 -72.78 -13.86
N GLN A 3 -31.82 -72.29 -13.15
CA GLN A 3 -31.83 -71.67 -11.80
C GLN A 3 -30.38 -71.23 -11.45
N ARG A 4 -29.99 -69.95 -11.52
CA ARG A 4 -30.13 -68.82 -10.55
C ARG A 4 -29.50 -69.08 -9.17
N PHE A 5 -28.44 -68.32 -8.83
CA PHE A 5 -28.15 -67.63 -7.54
C PHE A 5 -26.76 -66.95 -7.66
N LEU A 6 -26.64 -65.68 -8.08
CA LEU A 6 -26.59 -64.46 -7.25
C LEU A 6 -25.60 -64.50 -6.08
N CYS A 7 -24.35 -64.03 -6.31
CA CYS A 7 -23.50 -63.47 -5.26
C CYS A 7 -23.42 -61.95 -5.46
N ALA A 8 -23.86 -61.23 -4.43
CA ALA A 8 -24.02 -59.78 -4.41
C ALA A 8 -22.67 -59.05 -4.37
N ILE A 9 -22.46 -58.15 -5.31
CA ILE A 9 -21.41 -57.12 -5.23
C ILE A 9 -22.04 -55.94 -4.46
N ALA A 10 -21.65 -55.78 -3.20
CA ALA A 10 -22.02 -54.61 -2.40
C ALA A 10 -21.26 -53.39 -2.91
N LEU A 11 -21.94 -52.55 -3.69
CA LEU A 11 -21.45 -51.25 -4.14
C LEU A 11 -21.49 -50.26 -2.95
N PHE A 12 -20.37 -50.09 -2.26
CA PHE A 12 -20.23 -49.07 -1.22
C PHE A 12 -20.11 -47.70 -1.90
N LEU A 13 -21.24 -47.00 -2.02
CA LEU A 13 -21.30 -45.62 -2.49
C LEU A 13 -20.65 -44.72 -1.42
N LEU A 14 -19.38 -44.36 -1.62
CA LEU A 14 -18.68 -43.35 -0.83
C LEU A 14 -19.31 -41.98 -1.11
N MET A 15 -20.34 -41.63 -0.34
CA MET A 15 -20.79 -40.25 -0.23
C MET A 15 -19.69 -39.46 0.49
N THR A 16 -18.80 -38.85 -0.28
CA THR A 16 -17.89 -37.82 0.25
C THR A 16 -18.76 -36.65 0.71
N PRO A 17 -18.79 -36.32 2.02
CA PRO A 17 -19.49 -35.13 2.45
C PRO A 17 -18.74 -33.93 1.86
N THR A 18 -19.43 -33.16 1.02
CA THR A 18 -18.97 -31.83 0.64
C THR A 18 -18.87 -31.01 1.93
N ALA A 19 -17.66 -30.80 2.42
CA ALA A 19 -17.39 -29.91 3.53
C ALA A 19 -17.83 -28.49 3.11
N GLN A 20 -19.06 -28.13 3.46
CA GLN A 20 -19.49 -26.74 3.50
C GLN A 20 -18.64 -26.05 4.55
N GLY A 21 -17.58 -25.37 4.10
CA GLY A 21 -16.68 -24.63 4.98
C GLY A 21 -17.49 -23.66 5.85
N ALA A 22 -17.42 -23.83 7.17
CA ALA A 22 -18.00 -22.89 8.12
C ALA A 22 -17.58 -21.45 7.73
N PRO A 23 -18.50 -20.46 7.80
CA PRO A 23 -18.16 -19.09 7.47
C PRO A 23 -16.97 -18.67 8.32
N SER A 24 -15.83 -18.38 7.67
CA SER A 24 -14.63 -17.98 8.38
C SER A 24 -14.96 -16.74 9.21
N ASN A 25 -14.80 -16.82 10.53
CA ASN A 25 -14.98 -15.69 11.45
C ASN A 25 -13.84 -14.64 11.32
N ARG A 26 -13.24 -14.54 10.13
CA ARG A 26 -12.13 -13.63 9.80
C ARG A 26 -12.72 -12.45 9.05
N GLY A 27 -12.24 -11.24 9.32
CA GLY A 27 -12.71 -10.05 8.60
C GLY A 27 -12.21 -10.02 7.14
N PRO A 28 -12.64 -9.00 6.37
CA PRO A 28 -12.27 -8.87 4.96
C PRO A 28 -10.75 -8.76 4.78
N LEU A 29 -10.23 -9.31 3.68
CA LEU A 29 -8.81 -9.20 3.31
C LEU A 29 -8.57 -7.91 2.54
N VAL A 30 -7.66 -7.08 3.07
CA VAL A 30 -7.34 -5.76 2.56
C VAL A 30 -5.90 -5.73 2.10
N LEU A 31 -5.70 -5.52 0.81
CA LEU A 31 -4.40 -5.23 0.21
C LEU A 31 -4.18 -3.72 0.25
N ALA A 32 -3.27 -3.24 1.09
CA ALA A 32 -3.06 -1.80 1.29
C ALA A 32 -1.61 -1.40 1.04
N ALA A 33 -1.41 -0.22 0.44
CA ALA A 33 -0.08 0.34 0.25
C ALA A 33 0.71 0.39 1.56
N ALA A 34 1.99 0.03 1.53
CA ALA A 34 2.85 -0.08 2.71
C ALA A 34 2.90 1.19 3.58
N SER A 35 2.72 2.38 3.00
CA SER A 35 2.68 3.64 3.77
C SER A 35 1.45 3.79 4.67
N MET A 36 0.43 2.94 4.51
CA MET A 36 -0.81 2.98 5.27
C MET A 36 -0.78 2.08 6.51
N GLN A 37 0.33 1.39 6.79
CA GLN A 37 0.41 0.30 7.75
C GLN A 37 -0.18 0.64 9.13
N GLU A 38 0.30 1.69 9.78
CA GLU A 38 -0.15 2.06 11.13
C GLU A 38 -1.60 2.57 11.13
N ALA A 39 -1.96 3.43 10.17
CA ALA A 39 -3.30 3.99 10.09
C ALA A 39 -4.37 2.93 9.78
N MET A 40 -4.07 2.00 8.87
CA MET A 40 -4.95 0.91 8.52
C MET A 40 -5.06 -0.13 9.65
N THR A 41 -3.97 -0.37 10.39
CA THR A 41 -4.00 -1.22 11.58
C THR A 41 -4.92 -0.63 12.64
N ALA A 42 -4.78 0.67 12.93
CA ALA A 42 -5.66 1.37 13.87
C ALA A 42 -7.14 1.38 13.40
N ALA A 43 -7.38 1.52 12.09
CA ALA A 43 -8.72 1.43 11.51
C ALA A 43 -9.33 0.03 11.64
N ALA A 44 -8.55 -1.02 11.41
CA ALA A 44 -8.97 -2.41 11.60
C ALA A 44 -9.31 -2.71 13.07
N GLU A 45 -8.54 -2.17 14.02
CA GLU A 45 -8.84 -2.29 15.45
C GLU A 45 -10.08 -1.50 15.86
N ALA A 46 -10.26 -0.28 15.32
CA ALA A 46 -11.46 0.51 15.57
C ALA A 46 -12.72 -0.17 15.06
N TRP A 47 -12.64 -0.80 13.88
CA TRP A 47 -13.70 -1.65 13.34
C TRP A 47 -14.01 -2.86 14.22
N ALA A 48 -12.97 -3.56 14.71
CA ALA A 48 -13.15 -4.70 15.60
C ALA A 48 -13.80 -4.32 16.94
N ARG A 49 -13.46 -3.14 17.49
CA ARG A 49 -14.10 -2.60 18.70
C ARG A 49 -15.59 -2.30 18.53
N GLN A 50 -16.09 -2.19 17.30
CA GLN A 50 -17.52 -2.05 17.00
C GLN A 50 -18.24 -3.40 16.93
N GLY A 51 -17.57 -4.51 17.26
CA GLY A 51 -18.15 -5.87 17.27
C GLY A 51 -18.00 -6.63 15.96
N HIS A 52 -17.27 -6.09 14.99
CA HIS A 52 -17.00 -6.76 13.72
C HIS A 52 -15.75 -7.65 13.76
N ALA A 53 -15.63 -8.58 12.82
CA ALA A 53 -14.39 -9.34 12.65
C ALA A 53 -13.26 -8.42 12.18
N ARG A 54 -12.09 -8.51 12.81
CA ARG A 54 -10.93 -7.67 12.46
C ARG A 54 -10.49 -7.98 11.01
N PRO A 55 -10.35 -6.97 10.12
CA PRO A 55 -9.83 -7.15 8.78
C PRO A 55 -8.44 -7.78 8.79
N VAL A 56 -8.18 -8.64 7.80
CA VAL A 56 -6.86 -9.20 7.53
C VAL A 56 -6.12 -8.22 6.63
N LEU A 57 -4.96 -7.74 7.05
CA LEU A 57 -4.24 -6.68 6.36
C LEU A 57 -2.97 -7.25 5.73
N SER A 58 -2.76 -6.95 4.44
CA SER A 58 -1.52 -7.26 3.72
C SER A 58 -0.95 -5.98 3.12
N PHE A 59 0.32 -5.72 3.42
CA PHE A 59 1.00 -4.48 3.05
C PHE A 59 2.15 -4.75 2.08
N ALA A 60 2.19 -4.03 0.97
CA ALA A 60 3.32 -4.01 0.05
C ALA A 60 3.32 -2.73 -0.81
N GLY A 61 4.25 -2.62 -1.76
CA GLY A 61 4.16 -1.58 -2.78
C GLY A 61 2.90 -1.77 -3.61
N SER A 62 2.16 -0.69 -3.91
CA SER A 62 0.89 -0.79 -4.66
C SER A 62 1.06 -1.49 -6.01
N SER A 63 2.25 -1.37 -6.61
CA SER A 63 2.61 -2.10 -7.83
C SER A 63 2.65 -3.61 -7.66
N ALA A 64 3.20 -4.10 -6.55
CA ALA A 64 3.22 -5.52 -6.22
C ALA A 64 1.81 -6.04 -5.91
N LEU A 65 1.03 -5.28 -5.14
CA LEU A 65 -0.35 -5.62 -4.80
C LEU A 65 -1.25 -5.68 -6.05
N ALA A 66 -1.13 -4.70 -6.95
CA ALA A 66 -1.85 -4.70 -8.22
C ALA A 66 -1.50 -5.92 -9.08
N ARG A 67 -0.20 -6.27 -9.18
CA ARG A 67 0.22 -7.51 -9.87
C ARG A 67 -0.33 -8.77 -9.21
N GLN A 68 -0.39 -8.83 -7.88
CA GLN A 68 -1.00 -9.95 -7.16
C GLN A 68 -2.49 -10.07 -7.48
N ILE A 69 -3.24 -8.96 -7.47
CA ILE A 69 -4.66 -8.95 -7.83
C ILE A 69 -4.85 -9.47 -9.26
N ARG A 70 -4.04 -9.00 -10.20
CA ARG A 70 -4.08 -9.46 -11.60
C ARG A 70 -3.70 -10.93 -11.77
N ALA A 71 -2.86 -11.46 -10.88
CA ALA A 71 -2.52 -12.88 -10.83
C ALA A 71 -3.60 -13.73 -10.13
N GLY A 72 -4.73 -13.14 -9.73
CA GLY A 72 -5.84 -13.85 -9.10
C GLY A 72 -5.72 -14.01 -7.58
N ALA A 73 -4.86 -13.22 -6.92
CA ALA A 73 -4.80 -13.23 -5.46
C ALA A 73 -6.18 -12.90 -4.86
N PRO A 74 -6.70 -13.74 -3.95
CA PRO A 74 -7.98 -13.46 -3.31
C PRO A 74 -7.80 -12.24 -2.40
N ALA A 75 -8.63 -11.22 -2.61
CA ALA A 75 -8.73 -10.05 -1.73
C ALA A 75 -10.10 -9.40 -1.88
N ASP A 76 -10.48 -8.63 -0.85
CA ASP A 76 -11.77 -7.96 -0.79
C ASP A 76 -11.66 -6.47 -1.15
N LEU A 77 -10.65 -5.80 -0.60
CA LEU A 77 -10.39 -4.38 -0.82
C LEU A 77 -8.95 -4.14 -1.27
N PHE A 78 -8.77 -3.16 -2.15
CA PHE A 78 -7.47 -2.66 -2.56
C PHE A 78 -7.35 -1.16 -2.26
N LEU A 79 -6.22 -0.77 -1.66
CA LEU A 79 -5.84 0.62 -1.45
C LEU A 79 -4.47 0.88 -2.08
N SER A 80 -4.48 1.65 -3.17
CA SER A 80 -3.26 2.08 -3.85
C SER A 80 -2.74 3.39 -3.25
N ALA A 81 -1.45 3.68 -3.43
CA ALA A 81 -0.84 4.99 -3.13
C ALA A 81 -0.76 5.92 -4.36
N ASP A 82 -1.32 5.48 -5.49
CA ASP A 82 -1.55 6.32 -6.66
C ASP A 82 -2.81 5.90 -7.44
N ASP A 83 -3.28 6.82 -8.28
CA ASP A 83 -4.40 6.60 -9.19
C ASP A 83 -4.08 5.63 -10.32
N ASP A 84 -2.81 5.48 -10.69
CA ASP A 84 -2.39 4.69 -11.85
C ASP A 84 -2.51 3.18 -11.59
N TRP A 85 -2.04 2.68 -10.44
CA TRP A 85 -2.21 1.26 -10.11
C TRP A 85 -3.66 0.91 -9.79
N MET A 86 -4.44 1.84 -9.24
CA MET A 86 -5.89 1.63 -9.12
C MET A 86 -6.55 1.55 -10.50
N ARG A 87 -6.16 2.43 -11.43
CA ARG A 87 -6.68 2.43 -12.80
C ARG A 87 -6.26 1.15 -13.55
N ASP A 88 -5.04 0.65 -13.37
CA ASP A 88 -4.58 -0.61 -13.96
C ASP A 88 -5.46 -1.80 -13.50
N VAL A 89 -5.70 -1.91 -12.20
CA VAL A 89 -6.56 -2.96 -11.62
C VAL A 89 -8.03 -2.82 -12.08
N GLU A 90 -8.53 -1.58 -12.18
CA GLU A 90 -9.88 -1.29 -12.67
C GLU A 90 -10.06 -1.63 -14.15
N GLN A 91 -9.13 -1.20 -15.00
CA GLN A 91 -9.14 -1.48 -16.44
C GLN A 91 -8.99 -2.98 -16.74
N ALA A 92 -8.29 -3.71 -15.89
CA ALA A 92 -8.18 -5.15 -15.97
C ALA A 92 -9.44 -5.90 -15.45
N GLY A 93 -10.50 -5.18 -15.05
CA GLY A 93 -11.79 -5.78 -14.66
C GLY A 93 -11.85 -6.31 -13.22
N PHE A 94 -10.86 -6.00 -12.39
CA PHE A 94 -10.79 -6.51 -11.02
C PHE A 94 -11.46 -5.59 -9.99
N VAL A 95 -11.92 -4.39 -10.37
CA VAL A 95 -12.64 -3.47 -9.49
C VAL A 95 -14.15 -3.55 -9.71
N VAL A 96 -14.92 -3.62 -8.63
CA VAL A 96 -16.37 -3.46 -8.69
C VAL A 96 -16.70 -2.03 -9.09
N ARG A 97 -17.41 -1.88 -10.20
CA ARG A 97 -17.78 -0.58 -10.79
C ARG A 97 -18.47 0.32 -9.76
N GLY A 98 -18.07 1.59 -9.70
CA GLY A 98 -18.63 2.59 -8.79
C GLY A 98 -18.10 2.54 -7.35
N THR A 99 -17.19 1.61 -7.02
CA THR A 99 -16.64 1.52 -5.65
C THR A 99 -15.32 2.27 -5.45
N ARG A 100 -14.63 2.65 -6.54
CA ARG A 100 -13.40 3.45 -6.48
C ARG A 100 -13.67 4.82 -5.87
N THR A 101 -12.92 5.20 -4.86
CA THR A 101 -13.02 6.52 -4.21
C THR A 101 -11.67 6.96 -3.68
N ASN A 102 -11.26 8.21 -3.95
CA ASN A 102 -10.08 8.79 -3.32
C ASN A 102 -10.38 9.02 -1.82
N MET A 103 -9.65 8.32 -0.96
CA MET A 103 -9.95 8.27 0.46
C MET A 103 -9.20 9.36 1.24
N VAL A 104 -7.89 9.46 1.01
CA VAL A 104 -6.96 10.39 1.66
C VAL A 104 -5.83 10.77 0.71
N GLY A 105 -5.08 11.82 1.05
CA GLY A 105 -3.86 12.22 0.35
C GLY A 105 -2.58 12.18 1.21
N ASN A 106 -1.44 12.51 0.60
CA ASN A 106 -0.16 12.66 1.31
C ASN A 106 0.69 13.83 0.80
N ARG A 107 1.83 14.02 1.48
CA ARG A 107 2.93 14.88 1.04
C ARG A 107 4.22 14.08 0.93
N LEU A 108 5.05 14.43 -0.05
CA LEU A 108 6.36 13.84 -0.23
C LEU A 108 7.42 14.61 0.56
N VAL A 109 8.35 13.91 1.21
CA VAL A 109 9.41 14.51 2.02
C VAL A 109 10.76 13.89 1.74
N LEU A 110 11.82 14.68 1.90
CA LEU A 110 13.19 14.21 1.98
C LEU A 110 13.53 13.99 3.47
N VAL A 111 14.08 12.83 3.79
CA VAL A 111 14.48 12.44 5.15
C VAL A 111 15.97 12.14 5.24
N THR A 112 16.51 12.22 6.45
CA THR A 112 17.91 11.96 6.82
C THR A 112 17.94 11.15 8.13
N PRO A 113 19.00 10.38 8.43
CA PRO A 113 19.13 9.72 9.73
C PRO A 113 19.23 10.77 10.86
N ASN A 114 18.57 10.53 12.00
CA ASN A 114 18.60 11.44 13.16
C ASN A 114 20.00 11.67 13.72
N ARG A 115 20.85 10.63 13.68
CA ARG A 115 22.22 10.69 14.20
C ARG A 115 23.16 11.55 13.36
N LYS A 116 22.81 11.80 12.09
CA LYS A 116 23.62 12.58 11.13
C LYS A 116 22.69 13.43 10.26
N PRO A 117 22.07 14.48 10.82
CA PRO A 117 21.06 15.24 10.12
C PRO A 117 21.68 16.08 9.01
N VAL A 118 21.24 15.85 7.78
CA VAL A 118 21.53 16.72 6.63
C VAL A 118 20.55 17.89 6.62
N ARG A 119 21.05 19.11 6.38
CA ARG A 119 20.21 20.28 6.13
C ARG A 119 20.29 20.66 4.66
N LEU A 120 19.14 20.73 3.99
CA LEU A 120 19.03 21.07 2.59
C LEU A 120 17.72 21.81 2.34
N ARG A 121 17.78 22.97 1.69
CA ARG A 121 16.57 23.65 1.23
C ARG A 121 16.03 22.94 -0.01
N ILE A 122 14.81 22.40 0.08
CA ILE A 122 14.16 21.73 -1.05
C ILE A 122 13.71 22.76 -2.07
N GLY A 123 14.13 22.60 -3.33
CA GLY A 123 13.82 23.54 -4.39
C GLY A 123 14.57 23.25 -5.67
N ARG A 124 14.38 24.14 -6.65
CA ARG A 124 15.01 24.04 -7.98
C ARG A 124 16.53 24.04 -7.82
N ALA A 125 17.20 23.15 -8.55
CA ALA A 125 18.65 23.00 -8.55
C ALA A 125 19.26 22.79 -7.15
N MET A 126 18.50 22.24 -6.19
CA MET A 126 19.03 21.94 -4.86
C MET A 126 20.27 21.02 -4.97
N PRO A 127 21.33 21.25 -4.18
CA PRO A 127 22.59 20.50 -4.29
C PRO A 127 22.50 19.09 -3.67
N ILE A 128 21.47 18.31 -4.03
CA ILE A 128 21.21 16.98 -3.46
C ILE A 128 22.36 16.00 -3.73
N ALA A 129 22.98 16.02 -4.92
CA ALA A 129 24.12 15.15 -5.22
C ALA A 129 25.34 15.45 -4.31
N ARG A 130 25.56 16.72 -3.96
CA ARG A 130 26.59 17.13 -2.99
C ARG A 130 26.22 16.65 -1.59
N ALA A 131 24.96 16.82 -1.18
CA ALA A 131 24.46 16.35 0.12
C ALA A 131 24.56 14.82 0.28
N LEU A 132 24.49 14.06 -0.83
CA LEU A 132 24.71 12.62 -0.82
C LEU A 132 26.18 12.22 -0.68
N GLY A 133 27.16 13.11 -0.94
CA GLY A 133 28.59 12.77 -0.95
C GLY A 133 28.90 11.67 -1.96
N ASN A 134 29.37 10.50 -1.48
CA ASN A 134 29.54 9.26 -2.25
C ASN A 134 28.40 8.24 -2.02
N GLY A 135 27.41 8.56 -1.18
CA GLY A 135 26.30 7.68 -0.83
C GLY A 135 25.22 7.55 -1.91
N ARG A 136 24.15 6.83 -1.59
CA ARG A 136 22.98 6.67 -2.47
C ARG A 136 21.77 7.41 -1.88
N LEU A 137 20.80 7.74 -2.73
CA LEU A 137 19.49 8.23 -2.31
C LEU A 137 18.54 7.04 -2.16
N ALA A 138 18.01 6.78 -0.96
CA ALA A 138 16.97 5.77 -0.81
C ALA A 138 15.65 6.26 -1.42
N MET A 139 15.04 5.42 -2.24
CA MET A 139 13.74 5.69 -2.83
C MET A 139 13.06 4.36 -3.13
N ALA A 140 11.74 4.29 -3.00
CA ALA A 140 11.04 3.16 -3.61
C ALA A 140 11.32 3.11 -5.12
N ASN A 141 11.21 1.93 -5.75
CA ASN A 141 11.54 1.77 -7.18
C ASN A 141 10.86 2.87 -8.03
N PRO A 142 11.63 3.75 -8.70
CA PRO A 142 11.12 4.97 -9.32
C PRO A 142 10.32 4.72 -10.60
N ASP A 143 10.39 3.50 -11.15
CA ASP A 143 9.73 3.15 -12.40
C ASP A 143 8.39 2.43 -12.18
N SER A 144 8.08 2.02 -10.94
CA SER A 144 6.84 1.28 -10.67
C SER A 144 6.18 1.58 -9.33
N VAL A 145 6.91 1.88 -8.26
CA VAL A 145 6.29 2.06 -6.93
C VAL A 145 5.83 3.52 -6.77
N PRO A 146 4.61 3.81 -6.29
CA PRO A 146 4.08 5.17 -6.19
C PRO A 146 5.04 6.19 -5.57
N ALA A 147 5.59 5.92 -4.38
CA ALA A 147 6.53 6.84 -3.73
C ALA A 147 7.78 7.12 -4.59
N GLY A 148 8.23 6.11 -5.34
CA GLY A 148 9.33 6.25 -6.29
C GLY A 148 8.95 7.10 -7.50
N LYS A 149 7.77 6.86 -8.08
CA LYS A 149 7.23 7.67 -9.19
C LYS A 149 7.11 9.14 -8.79
N TYR A 150 6.53 9.42 -7.61
CA TYR A 150 6.43 10.79 -7.09
C TYR A 150 7.82 11.39 -6.81
N GLY A 151 8.76 10.62 -6.26
CA GLY A 151 10.14 11.05 -6.05
C GLY A 151 10.87 11.42 -7.34
N LYS A 152 10.77 10.57 -8.37
CA LYS A 152 11.33 10.84 -9.70
C LYS A 152 10.69 12.07 -10.33
N ALA A 153 9.36 12.19 -10.27
CA ALA A 153 8.64 13.36 -10.77
C ALA A 153 9.09 14.66 -10.07
N ALA A 154 9.15 14.65 -8.73
CA ALA A 154 9.59 15.79 -7.92
C ALA A 154 11.02 16.22 -8.29
N LEU A 155 11.96 15.28 -8.32
CA LEU A 155 13.36 15.58 -8.65
C LEU A 155 13.53 16.04 -10.10
N THR A 156 12.71 15.53 -11.03
CA THR A 156 12.72 15.95 -12.43
C THR A 156 12.19 17.37 -12.57
N SER A 157 11.05 17.68 -11.96
CA SER A 157 10.48 19.03 -11.92
C SER A 157 11.44 20.07 -11.30
N LEU A 158 12.18 19.66 -10.27
CA LEU A 158 13.19 20.50 -9.63
C LEU A 158 14.54 20.57 -10.38
N GLY A 159 14.69 19.84 -11.49
CA GLY A 159 15.88 19.87 -12.35
C GLY A 159 17.10 19.15 -11.77
N VAL A 160 16.92 18.22 -10.83
CA VAL A 160 18.03 17.55 -10.12
C VAL A 160 18.06 16.04 -10.32
N TRP A 161 17.04 15.45 -10.94
CA TRP A 161 16.99 14.00 -11.21
C TRP A 161 18.24 13.45 -11.92
N PRO A 162 18.77 14.07 -12.99
CA PRO A 162 19.97 13.55 -13.67
C PRO A 162 21.18 13.39 -12.74
N SER A 163 21.31 14.26 -11.72
CA SER A 163 22.42 14.22 -10.78
C SER A 163 22.38 13.05 -9.79
N VAL A 164 21.23 12.39 -9.64
CA VAL A 164 21.03 11.28 -8.68
C VAL A 164 20.49 9.99 -9.30
N ALA A 165 20.08 10.01 -10.56
CA ALA A 165 19.45 8.86 -11.24
C ALA A 165 20.30 7.58 -11.20
N GLY A 166 21.64 7.70 -11.31
CA GLY A 166 22.58 6.58 -11.19
C GLY A 166 22.93 6.18 -9.76
N ARG A 167 22.39 6.86 -8.75
CA ARG A 167 22.76 6.72 -7.33
C ARG A 167 21.56 6.37 -6.44
N ILE A 168 20.57 5.67 -6.98
CA ILE A 168 19.39 5.27 -6.22
C ILE A 168 19.64 3.95 -5.49
N ALA A 169 19.33 3.91 -4.20
CA ALA A 169 19.12 2.68 -3.45
C ALA A 169 17.62 2.36 -3.51
N ARG A 170 17.25 1.46 -4.43
CA ARG A 170 15.85 1.15 -4.77
C ARG A 170 15.27 0.21 -3.72
N GLY A 171 14.14 0.60 -3.12
CA GLY A 171 13.33 -0.26 -2.26
C GLY A 171 12.10 -0.82 -2.98
N ASP A 172 11.67 -2.02 -2.60
CA ASP A 172 10.46 -2.66 -3.14
C ASP A 172 9.17 -1.93 -2.75
N ASN A 173 9.23 -1.15 -1.67
CA ASN A 173 8.19 -0.24 -1.24
C ASN A 173 8.82 0.94 -0.48
N VAL A 174 8.00 1.93 -0.13
CA VAL A 174 8.49 3.14 0.56
C VAL A 174 9.03 2.86 1.97
N ARG A 175 8.51 1.84 2.67
CA ARG A 175 9.01 1.44 3.99
C ARG A 175 10.36 0.73 3.91
N ALA A 176 10.59 -0.06 2.86
CA ALA A 176 11.91 -0.61 2.59
C ALA A 176 12.94 0.50 2.34
N ALA A 177 12.59 1.54 1.57
CA ALA A 177 13.46 2.70 1.36
C ALA A 177 13.70 3.50 2.65
N LEU A 178 12.65 3.73 3.46
CA LEU A 178 12.75 4.40 4.75
C LEU A 178 13.72 3.67 5.69
N ALA A 179 13.65 2.33 5.72
CA ALA A 179 14.46 1.52 6.60
C ALA A 179 15.97 1.66 6.33
N LEU A 180 16.37 1.88 5.07
CA LEU A 180 17.78 2.18 4.72
C LEU A 180 18.27 3.48 5.37
N VAL A 181 17.41 4.51 5.41
CA VAL A 181 17.71 5.79 6.07
C VAL A 181 17.73 5.61 7.59
N GLN A 182 16.75 4.90 8.15
CA GLN A 182 16.67 4.65 9.59
C GLN A 182 17.93 3.94 10.12
N ARG A 183 18.47 2.98 9.36
CA ARG A 183 19.69 2.25 9.70
C ARG A 183 20.97 3.03 9.39
N GLY A 184 20.87 4.20 8.76
CA GLY A 184 22.01 5.03 8.39
C GLY A 184 22.86 4.46 7.25
N GLU A 185 22.32 3.51 6.47
CA GLU A 185 22.99 2.93 5.30
C GLU A 185 23.06 3.93 4.15
N VAL A 186 22.13 4.88 4.11
CA VAL A 186 22.12 5.99 3.17
C VAL A 186 21.97 7.34 3.89
N PRO A 187 22.54 8.43 3.35
CA PRO A 187 22.45 9.75 3.96
C PRO A 187 21.07 10.41 3.78
N LEU A 188 20.35 10.08 2.72
CA LEU A 188 19.06 10.69 2.39
C LEU A 188 18.09 9.65 1.83
N GLY A 189 16.79 9.89 2.01
CA GLY A 189 15.75 9.15 1.31
C GLY A 189 14.50 9.98 1.02
N ILE A 190 13.72 9.55 0.03
CA ILE A 190 12.43 10.14 -0.32
C ILE A 190 11.31 9.19 0.12
N VAL A 191 10.43 9.69 0.97
CA VAL A 191 9.29 8.95 1.57
C VAL A 191 8.07 9.84 1.69
N TYR A 192 6.95 9.32 2.18
CA TYR A 192 5.81 10.17 2.52
C TYR A 192 5.96 10.79 3.92
N ALA A 193 5.31 11.93 4.13
CA ALA A 193 5.30 12.62 5.42
C ALA A 193 4.73 11.72 6.54
N THR A 194 3.74 10.88 6.23
CA THR A 194 3.16 9.91 7.16
C THR A 194 4.17 8.84 7.57
N ASP A 195 5.02 8.38 6.65
CA ASP A 195 6.08 7.40 6.94
C ASP A 195 7.12 7.99 7.89
N ALA A 196 7.58 9.20 7.61
CA ALA A 196 8.53 9.91 8.46
C ALA A 196 7.97 10.22 9.85
N ARG A 197 6.65 10.43 9.97
CA ARG A 197 5.97 10.74 11.24
C ARG A 197 5.95 9.57 12.21
N VAL A 198 5.75 8.35 11.71
CA VAL A 198 5.67 7.13 12.54
C VAL A 198 7.01 6.45 12.74
N ALA A 199 8.00 6.81 11.93
CA ALA A 199 9.34 6.28 12.02
C ALA A 199 10.15 6.90 13.16
N SER A 200 10.82 6.05 13.94
CA SER A 200 11.95 6.48 14.77
C SER A 200 13.23 6.53 13.93
N GLY A 201 14.20 7.34 14.36
CA GLY A 201 15.54 7.34 13.78
C GLY A 201 15.72 8.16 12.48
N VAL A 202 14.69 8.84 12.00
CA VAL A 202 14.80 9.80 10.87
C VAL A 202 14.30 11.19 11.24
N ALA A 203 14.86 12.19 10.57
CA ALA A 203 14.39 13.57 10.59
C ALA A 203 13.95 13.98 9.19
N ILE A 204 12.95 14.86 9.11
CA ILE A 204 12.54 15.48 7.85
C ILE A 204 13.53 16.62 7.53
N VAL A 205 14.17 16.54 6.37
CA VAL A 205 15.01 17.60 5.82
C VAL A 205 14.14 18.72 5.24
N GLY A 206 13.08 18.34 4.53
CA GLY A 206 12.07 19.25 4.02
C GLY A 206 11.02 18.55 3.17
N ALA A 207 9.90 19.22 2.95
CA ALA A 207 8.84 18.76 2.05
C ALA A 207 9.13 19.16 0.60
N PHE A 208 8.77 18.30 -0.34
CA PHE A 208 8.77 18.67 -1.75
C PHE A 208 7.60 19.62 -2.04
N PRO A 209 7.77 20.63 -2.92
CA PRO A 209 6.67 21.50 -3.31
C PRO A 209 5.52 20.69 -3.94
N ALA A 210 4.27 21.00 -3.59
CA ALA A 210 3.10 20.28 -4.10
C ALA A 210 3.03 20.25 -5.64
N ARG A 211 3.53 21.31 -6.31
CA ARG A 211 3.61 21.40 -7.78
C ARG A 211 4.74 20.59 -8.43
N SER A 212 5.61 19.96 -7.64
CA SER A 212 6.77 19.23 -8.17
C SER A 212 6.43 17.81 -8.62
N HIS A 213 5.30 17.26 -8.17
CA HIS A 213 4.80 15.95 -8.52
C HIS A 213 3.28 16.00 -8.66
N PRO A 214 2.63 15.00 -9.30
CA PRO A 214 1.18 14.88 -9.28
C PRO A 214 0.64 14.78 -7.84
N PRO A 215 -0.59 15.21 -7.56
CA PRO A 215 -1.23 15.01 -6.25
C PRO A 215 -1.15 13.54 -5.81
N ILE A 216 -0.85 13.32 -4.53
CA ILE A 216 -0.74 11.97 -3.97
C ILE A 216 -2.10 11.61 -3.38
N HIS A 217 -2.83 10.72 -4.05
CA HIS A 217 -4.09 10.17 -3.55
C HIS A 217 -3.95 8.69 -3.22
N TYR A 218 -4.73 8.24 -2.22
CA TYR A 218 -4.95 6.84 -1.92
C TYR A 218 -6.37 6.43 -2.30
N PRO A 219 -6.61 5.97 -3.54
CA PRO A 219 -7.90 5.40 -3.89
C PRO A 219 -8.10 4.06 -3.19
N ILE A 220 -9.33 3.84 -2.71
CA ILE A 220 -9.83 2.56 -2.23
C ILE A 220 -10.89 2.03 -3.19
N ALA A 221 -10.90 0.72 -3.42
CA ALA A 221 -11.96 0.06 -4.19
C ALA A 221 -12.25 -1.36 -3.67
N ARG A 222 -13.47 -1.84 -3.94
CA ARG A 222 -13.85 -3.24 -3.71
C ARG A 222 -13.46 -4.07 -4.93
N LEU A 223 -12.85 -5.23 -4.68
CA LEU A 223 -12.43 -6.14 -5.75
C LEU A 223 -13.56 -7.08 -6.17
N THR A 224 -13.61 -7.47 -7.44
CA THR A 224 -14.63 -8.38 -8.00
C THR A 224 -14.49 -9.81 -7.48
N SER A 225 -13.28 -10.18 -7.02
CA SER A 225 -12.99 -11.41 -6.29
C SER A 225 -13.64 -11.45 -4.89
N SER A 226 -14.06 -10.31 -4.35
CA SER A 226 -14.60 -10.23 -2.99
C SER A 226 -15.83 -11.12 -2.85
N ARG A 227 -15.83 -11.93 -1.79
CA ARG A 227 -16.99 -12.71 -1.32
C ARG A 227 -17.33 -12.40 0.13
N HIS A 228 -16.56 -11.50 0.77
CA HIS A 228 -16.74 -11.17 2.18
C HIS A 228 -17.89 -10.16 2.38
N ARG A 229 -18.91 -10.55 3.16
CA ARG A 229 -20.12 -9.74 3.40
C ARG A 229 -19.83 -8.35 3.99
N GLU A 230 -18.76 -8.24 4.79
CA GLU A 230 -18.40 -6.97 5.45
C GLU A 230 -17.44 -6.09 4.63
N ALA A 231 -16.99 -6.52 3.44
CA ALA A 231 -16.02 -5.75 2.65
C ALA A 231 -16.50 -4.33 2.34
N GLU A 232 -17.75 -4.19 1.89
CA GLU A 232 -18.33 -2.88 1.59
C GLU A 232 -18.66 -2.07 2.85
N ALA A 233 -18.99 -2.74 3.96
CA ALA A 233 -19.22 -2.07 5.24
C ALA A 233 -17.89 -1.48 5.77
N PHE A 234 -16.80 -2.25 5.73
CA PHE A 234 -15.49 -1.76 6.12
C PHE A 234 -14.98 -0.66 5.18
N ARG A 235 -15.19 -0.77 3.86
CA ARG A 235 -14.87 0.31 2.90
C ARG A 235 -15.60 1.61 3.26
N ARG A 236 -16.90 1.55 3.56
CA ARG A 236 -17.69 2.72 3.98
C ARG A 236 -17.24 3.27 5.34
N PHE A 237 -16.87 2.41 6.27
CA PHE A 237 -16.26 2.83 7.53
C PHE A 237 -14.97 3.62 7.29
N LEU A 238 -14.07 3.14 6.42
CA LEU A 238 -12.84 3.86 6.07
C LEU A 238 -13.11 5.23 5.45
N LEU A 239 -14.19 5.36 4.67
CA LEU A 239 -14.62 6.61 4.04
C LEU A 239 -15.44 7.54 4.96
N SER A 240 -15.90 7.05 6.11
CA SER A 240 -16.66 7.82 7.09
C SER A 240 -15.80 8.89 7.78
N SER A 241 -16.43 9.81 8.49
CA SER A 241 -15.73 10.79 9.34
C SER A 241 -14.84 10.12 10.38
N THR A 242 -15.31 9.05 11.01
CA THR A 242 -14.56 8.25 11.99
C THR A 242 -13.33 7.61 11.35
N GLY A 243 -13.50 6.95 10.20
CA GLY A 243 -12.40 6.32 9.46
C GLY A 243 -11.35 7.35 9.06
N ARG A 244 -11.77 8.43 8.38
CA ARG A 244 -10.86 9.51 7.96
C ARG A 244 -10.13 10.16 9.12
N ALA A 245 -10.80 10.36 10.28
CA ALA A 245 -10.16 10.93 11.47
C ALA A 245 -8.98 10.07 11.97
N ILE A 246 -9.04 8.75 11.83
CA ILE A 246 -7.92 7.86 12.16
C ILE A 246 -6.73 8.20 11.27
N PHE A 247 -6.92 8.27 9.94
CA PHE A 247 -5.84 8.58 8.99
C PHE A 247 -5.27 9.99 9.20
N THR A 248 -6.12 10.99 9.49
CA THR A 248 -5.68 12.35 9.82
C THR A 248 -4.75 12.37 11.03
N ARG A 249 -5.01 11.57 12.08
CA ARG A 249 -4.11 11.44 13.24
C ARG A 249 -2.72 10.95 12.86
N TYR A 250 -2.61 10.11 11.83
CA TYR A 250 -1.34 9.65 11.27
C TYR A 250 -0.72 10.61 10.24
N GLY A 251 -1.37 11.74 9.93
CA GLY A 251 -0.83 12.79 9.07
C GLY A 251 -1.20 12.70 7.60
N PHE A 252 -2.11 11.79 7.24
CA PHE A 252 -2.74 11.82 5.93
C PHE A 252 -3.60 13.08 5.78
N THR A 253 -3.69 13.59 4.56
CA THR A 253 -4.50 14.78 4.25
C THR A 253 -5.85 14.38 3.69
N ALA A 254 -6.74 15.36 3.55
CA ALA A 254 -7.89 15.20 2.67
C ALA A 254 -7.41 14.76 1.26
N PRO A 255 -8.21 13.93 0.57
CA PRO A 255 -7.95 13.55 -0.81
C PRO A 255 -7.99 14.76 -1.75
#